data_AF-A0A9R1MK29-F1
#
_entry.id   AF-A0A9R1MK29-F1
#
_cell.length_a   1.000
_cell.length_b   1.000
_cell.length_c   1.000
_cell.angle_alpha   90.00
_cell.angle_beta   90.00
_cell.angle_gamma   90.00
#
_symmetry.space_group_name_H-M   'P 1'
#
loop_
_entity.id
_entity.type
_entity.pdbx_description
1 polymer ?
#
loop_
_entity_poly.entity_id
_entity_poly.type
_entity_poly.pdbx_seq_one_letter_code
_entity_poly.pdbx_strand_id
1 'polypeptide(L)'
;WRPTQGSDPAAAAAGVDPNAPPAAGGDWRAQLQPEARSRIVNKIMETLKKHLPVSVPEGLNELQKIAVRFEEKIYTAATNQ
;
A
#
# COMPACT_ATOMS: atom_id res chain seq x y z
N TRP A 1 43.64 -14.02 5.52
CA TRP A 1 43.69 -12.66 6.08
C TRP A 1 42.36 -12.38 6.78
N ARG A 2 42.35 -12.27 8.11
CA ARG A 2 41.21 -11.77 8.89
C ARG A 2 41.65 -10.45 9.51
N PRO A 3 40.95 -9.33 9.31
CA PRO A 3 41.14 -8.15 10.11
C PRO A 3 40.36 -8.30 11.43
N THR A 4 40.98 -7.72 12.44
CA THR A 4 40.69 -7.73 13.87
C THR A 4 39.38 -7.07 14.26
N GLN A 5 38.77 -7.65 15.28
CA GLN A 5 37.76 -7.10 16.19
C GLN A 5 38.20 -5.77 16.81
N GLY A 6 37.25 -4.84 16.95
CA GLY A 6 37.37 -3.66 17.80
C GLY A 6 36.52 -2.49 17.30
N SER A 7 35.31 -2.36 17.87
CA SER A 7 34.57 -1.11 18.17
C SER A 7 33.06 -1.29 17.97
N ASP A 8 32.39 -1.80 19.01
CA ASP A 8 31.04 -1.32 19.36
C ASP A 8 31.18 0.02 20.10
N PRO A 9 30.16 0.90 20.04
CA PRO A 9 29.06 0.73 20.97
C PRO A 9 27.70 0.64 20.28
N ALA A 10 26.92 -0.27 20.83
CA ALA A 10 25.50 -0.47 20.62
C ALA A 10 24.68 0.82 20.83
N ALA A 11 23.68 0.95 19.96
CA ALA A 11 22.33 1.39 20.29
C ALA A 11 22.20 2.62 21.22
N ALA A 12 22.24 3.81 20.63
CA ALA A 12 21.42 4.91 21.13
C ALA A 12 19.95 4.58 20.80
N ALA A 13 19.32 3.76 21.63
CA ALA A 13 17.87 3.68 21.70
C ALA A 13 17.37 5.06 22.14
N ALA A 14 16.97 5.88 21.17
CA ALA A 14 16.24 7.11 21.43
C ALA A 14 15.01 6.75 22.28
N GLY A 15 14.92 7.35 23.46
CA GLY A 15 13.81 7.14 24.37
C GLY A 15 12.49 7.49 23.68
N VAL A 16 11.71 6.46 23.36
CA VAL A 16 10.29 6.61 23.05
C VAL A 16 9.58 6.69 24.39
N ASP A 17 9.08 7.89 24.72
CA ASP A 17 8.20 8.09 25.86
C ASP A 17 6.97 7.17 25.71
N PRO A 18 6.72 6.24 26.66
CA PRO A 18 5.59 5.31 26.59
C PRO A 18 4.22 5.99 26.78
N ASN A 19 4.19 7.28 27.14
CA ASN A 19 2.99 8.11 27.28
C ASN A 19 2.81 9.13 26.15
N ALA A 20 3.68 9.14 25.13
CA ALA A 20 3.45 9.99 23.97
C ALA A 20 2.14 9.54 23.28
N PRO A 21 1.17 10.45 23.03
CA PRO A 21 0.00 10.11 22.23
C PRO A 21 0.51 9.60 20.88
N PRO A 22 -0.07 8.51 20.32
CA PRO A 22 0.34 8.04 19.01
C PRO A 22 0.23 9.22 18.06
N ALA A 23 1.34 9.60 17.43
CA ALA A 23 1.35 10.66 16.44
C ALA A 23 0.19 10.38 15.49
N ALA A 24 -0.70 11.36 15.31
CA ALA A 24 -1.92 11.25 14.50
C ALA A 24 -1.63 11.07 12.99
N GLY A 25 -0.45 10.56 12.64
CA GLY A 25 0.06 10.25 11.32
C GLY A 25 0.88 8.96 11.35
N GLY A 26 0.34 7.89 11.95
CA GLY A 26 0.86 6.54 11.75
C GLY A 26 0.77 6.13 10.27
N ASP A 27 1.51 5.09 9.87
CA ASP A 27 1.49 4.60 8.49
C ASP A 27 0.05 4.43 7.97
N TRP A 28 -0.35 5.25 7.00
CA TRP A 28 -1.71 5.29 6.49
C TRP A 28 -2.10 3.94 5.86
N ARG A 29 -1.12 3.17 5.39
CA ARG A 29 -1.32 1.81 4.88
C ARG A 29 -1.73 0.84 5.97
N ALA A 30 -1.12 0.94 7.16
CA ALA A 30 -1.46 0.10 8.30
C ALA A 30 -2.89 0.38 8.82
N GLN A 31 -3.43 1.57 8.53
CA GLN A 31 -4.79 1.97 8.91
C GLN A 31 -5.83 1.61 7.83
N LEU A 32 -5.40 1.34 6.60
CA LEU A 32 -6.31 1.08 5.49
C LEU A 32 -6.84 -0.36 5.53
N GLN A 33 -8.16 -0.49 5.69
CA GLN A 33 -8.83 -1.78 5.69
C GLN A 33 -8.79 -2.44 4.30
N PRO A 34 -8.59 -3.78 4.19
CA PRO A 34 -8.62 -4.50 2.92
C PRO A 34 -9.90 -4.24 2.11
N GLU A 35 -11.05 -4.11 2.77
CA GLU A 35 -12.35 -3.83 2.15
C GLU A 35 -12.38 -2.43 1.51
N ALA A 36 -11.64 -1.46 2.08
CA ALA A 36 -11.49 -0.14 1.47
C ALA A 36 -10.73 -0.26 0.13
N ARG A 37 -9.66 -1.06 0.08
CA ARG A 37 -8.92 -1.35 -1.16
C ARG A 37 -9.81 -2.04 -2.19
N SER A 38 -10.58 -3.05 -1.79
CA SER A 38 -11.53 -3.71 -2.69
C SER A 38 -12.59 -2.74 -3.24
N ARG A 39 -13.08 -1.80 -2.43
CA ARG A 39 -14.00 -0.75 -2.90
C ARG A 39 -13.36 0.18 -3.93
N ILE A 40 -12.07 0.47 -3.82
CA ILE A 40 -11.33 1.26 -4.82
C ILE A 40 -11.23 0.48 -6.14
N VAL A 41 -10.82 -0.80 -6.09
CA VAL A 41 -10.79 -1.68 -7.28
C VAL A 41 -12.16 -1.73 -7.96
N ASN A 42 -13.24 -1.90 -7.19
CA ASN A 42 -14.60 -1.92 -7.72
C ASN A 42 -14.96 -0.59 -8.41
N LYS A 43 -14.62 0.56 -7.82
CA LYS A 43 -14.85 1.87 -8.47
C LYS A 43 -14.08 2.03 -9.78
N ILE A 44 -12.83 1.55 -9.83
CA ILE A 44 -12.04 1.55 -11.07
C ILE A 44 -12.70 0.65 -12.11
N MET A 45 -13.10 -0.55 -11.72
CA MET A 45 -13.78 -1.51 -12.59
C MET A 45 -15.08 -0.95 -13.19
N GLU A 46 -15.93 -0.33 -12.36
CA GLU A 46 -17.17 0.31 -12.82
C GLU A 46 -16.90 1.47 -13.79
N THR A 47 -15.81 2.21 -13.56
CA THR A 47 -15.38 3.27 -14.48
C THR A 47 -14.93 2.69 -15.82
N LEU A 48 -14.11 1.62 -15.81
CA LEU A 48 -13.65 0.95 -17.02
C LEU A 48 -14.83 0.37 -17.82
N LYS A 49 -15.80 -0.28 -17.17
CA LYS A 49 -17.02 -0.80 -17.83
C LYS A 49 -17.87 0.28 -18.49
N LYS A 50 -17.91 1.49 -17.93
CA LYS A 50 -18.68 2.62 -18.51
C LYS A 50 -18.03 3.17 -19.77
N HIS A 51 -16.71 3.13 -19.87
CA HIS A 51 -15.97 3.71 -20.99
C HIS A 51 -15.61 2.70 -22.07
N LEU A 52 -15.66 1.40 -21.76
CA LEU A 52 -15.33 0.34 -22.69
C LEU A 52 -16.60 -0.48 -22.99
N PRO A 53 -17.05 -0.56 -24.25
CA PRO A 53 -18.10 -1.49 -24.63
C PRO A 53 -17.54 -2.91 -24.53
N VAL A 54 -17.68 -3.53 -23.36
CA VAL A 54 -17.22 -4.91 -23.15
C VAL A 54 -18.31 -5.88 -23.59
N SER A 55 -18.08 -6.55 -24.71
CA SER A 55 -19.05 -7.47 -25.32
C SER A 55 -18.83 -8.94 -24.94
N VAL A 56 -17.71 -9.27 -24.27
CA VAL A 56 -17.23 -10.66 -24.11
C VAL A 56 -16.73 -10.89 -22.66
N PRO A 57 -17.01 -12.05 -22.05
CA PRO A 57 -16.55 -12.39 -20.68
C PRO A 57 -15.04 -12.25 -20.46
N GLU A 58 -14.20 -12.62 -21.44
CA GLU A 58 -12.74 -12.40 -21.40
C GLU A 58 -12.37 -10.94 -21.16
N GLY A 59 -13.11 -9.99 -21.76
CA GLY A 59 -12.86 -8.56 -21.59
C GLY A 59 -13.05 -8.13 -20.14
N LEU A 60 -14.02 -8.70 -19.43
CA LEU A 60 -14.24 -8.40 -18.01
C LEU A 60 -13.07 -8.88 -17.13
N ASN A 61 -12.49 -10.04 -17.44
CA ASN A 61 -11.33 -10.55 -16.71
C ASN A 61 -10.10 -9.66 -16.91
N GLU A 62 -9.87 -9.16 -18.13
CA GLU A 62 -8.79 -8.21 -18.40
C GLU A 62 -9.01 -6.86 -17.71
N LEU A 63 -10.24 -6.34 -17.68
CA LEU A 63 -10.55 -5.12 -16.93
C LEU A 63 -10.29 -5.30 -15.43
N GLN A 64 -10.63 -6.47 -14.87
CA GLN A 64 -10.36 -6.76 -13.47
C GLN A 64 -8.86 -6.79 -13.18
N LYS A 65 -8.05 -7.42 -14.04
CA LYS A 65 -6.58 -7.41 -13.92
C LYS A 65 -6.02 -5.99 -13.98
N ILE A 66 -6.54 -5.15 -14.89
CA ILE A 66 -6.14 -3.75 -15.01
C ILE A 66 -6.50 -2.97 -13.74
N ALA A 67 -7.73 -3.13 -13.23
CA ALA A 67 -8.19 -2.43 -12.03
C ALA A 67 -7.34 -2.77 -10.80
N VAL A 68 -7.03 -4.06 -10.59
CA VAL A 68 -6.17 -4.52 -9.49
C VAL A 68 -4.75 -3.97 -9.63
N ARG A 69 -4.14 -4.07 -10.82
CA ARG A 69 -2.78 -3.54 -11.04
C ARG A 69 -2.70 -2.04 -10.84
N PHE A 70 -3.74 -1.30 -11.26
CA PHE A 70 -3.78 0.14 -11.09
C PHE A 70 -3.85 0.51 -9.61
N GLU A 71 -4.76 -0.13 -8.86
CA GLU A 71 -4.87 0.10 -7.42
C GLU A 71 -3.57 -0.25 -6.69
N GLU A 72 -2.96 -1.40 -6.98
CA GLU A 72 -1.72 -1.85 -6.33
C GLU A 72 -0.55 -0.89 -6.58
N LYS A 73 -0.44 -0.40 -7.82
CA LYS A 73 0.59 0.57 -8.20
C LYS A 73 0.45 1.87 -7.40
N ILE A 74 -0.78 2.40 -7.28
CA ILE A 74 -1.03 3.63 -6.51
C ILE A 74 -0.84 3.38 -5.02
N TYR A 75 -1.40 2.27 -4.50
CA TYR A 75 -1.24 1.87 -3.11
C TYR A 75 0.23 1.76 -2.70
N THR A 76 1.10 1.29 -3.59
CA THR A 76 2.55 1.16 -3.31
C THR A 76 3.30 2.49 -3.49
N ALA A 77 2.89 3.32 -4.45
CA ALA A 77 3.58 4.60 -4.73
C ALA A 77 3.18 5.75 -3.80
N ALA A 78 1.96 5.74 -3.26
CA ALA A 78 1.42 6.86 -2.49
C ALA A 78 2.13 7.05 -1.15
N THR A 79 2.46 8.27 -0.77
CA THR A 79 3.12 8.58 0.52
C THR A 79 2.12 8.98 1.61
N ASN A 80 0.88 9.23 1.23
CA ASN A 80 -0.26 9.57 2.08
C ASN A 80 -1.56 9.03 1.45
N GLN A 81 -2.65 9.06 2.21
CA GLN A 81 -3.98 8.64 1.76
C GLN A 81 -4.62 9.69 0.83
#